data_AF-A0A1N6GHR3-F1
#
_entry.id   AF-A0A1N6GHR3-F1
#
_cell.length_a   1.000
_cell.length_b   1.000
_cell.length_c   1.000
_cell.angle_alpha   90.00
_cell.angle_beta   90.00
_cell.angle_gamma   90.00
#
_symmetry.space_group_name_H-M   'P 1'
#
loop_
_entity.id
_entity.type
_entity.pdbx_description
1 polymer ?
#
loop_
_entity_poly.entity_id
_entity_poly.type
_entity_poly.pdbx_seq_one_letter_code
_entity_poly.pdbx_strand_id
1 'polypeptide(L)'
;MNRFLILPALLIATACGGNDEIASGTFDDGEGGEGSYSVTGDEESTETVIKSADGEVRIASGSKALQDLPMGIKLYPGANVESSMTGMADGGSGAMVVFSTSDSQEDVIDFYRKEMEAKDIKIATEVKAGDMQMIGGERGDGEGVNISATKDGEGKVMVTLFAGSKN
;
A
#
# COMPACT_ATOMS: atom_id res chain seq x y z
N MET A 1 -29.68 -23.19 56.52
CA MET A 1 -28.68 -22.12 56.75
C MET A 1 -28.39 -21.47 55.41
N ASN A 2 -28.77 -20.21 55.31
CA ASN A 2 -28.70 -19.36 54.13
C ASN A 2 -27.31 -18.72 54.08
N ARG A 3 -26.50 -18.97 53.05
CA ARG A 3 -25.36 -18.09 52.69
C ARG A 3 -25.24 -18.02 51.18
N PHE A 4 -25.91 -17.02 50.63
CA PHE A 4 -25.60 -16.40 49.35
C PHE A 4 -24.11 -16.13 49.26
N LEU A 5 -23.47 -16.55 48.17
CA LEU A 5 -22.17 -16.04 47.75
C LEU A 5 -22.28 -15.62 46.29
N ILE A 6 -22.04 -14.33 46.12
CA ILE A 6 -22.37 -13.47 44.99
C ILE A 6 -21.32 -13.66 43.89
N LEU A 7 -21.79 -13.83 42.66
CA LEU A 7 -21.05 -13.69 41.42
C LEU A 7 -20.60 -12.22 41.26
N PRO A 8 -19.44 -11.96 40.64
CA PRO A 8 -19.50 -11.02 39.54
C PRO A 8 -18.86 -11.61 38.28
N ALA A 9 -19.65 -11.60 37.22
CA ALA A 9 -19.20 -11.72 35.85
C ALA A 9 -18.27 -10.55 35.53
N LEU A 10 -17.01 -10.84 35.19
CA LEU A 10 -16.12 -9.90 34.52
C LEU A 10 -16.28 -10.08 33.00
N LEU A 11 -17.38 -9.53 32.50
CA LEU A 11 -17.54 -9.13 31.10
C LEU A 11 -16.83 -7.78 30.96
N ILE A 12 -15.55 -7.80 30.56
CA ILE A 12 -14.92 -6.61 30.00
C ILE A 12 -14.84 -6.84 28.49
N ALA A 13 -15.99 -6.65 27.83
CA ALA A 13 -15.98 -6.29 26.43
C ALA A 13 -15.59 -4.80 26.39
N THR A 14 -14.28 -4.53 26.28
CA THR A 14 -13.82 -3.24 25.76
C THR A 14 -14.30 -3.16 24.33
N ALA A 15 -15.48 -2.54 24.16
CA ALA A 15 -15.89 -1.96 22.91
C ALA A 15 -14.86 -0.86 22.56
N CYS A 16 -13.81 -1.22 21.83
CA CYS A 16 -13.02 -0.25 21.09
C CYS A 16 -13.79 0.07 19.80
N GLY A 17 -14.93 0.74 19.96
CA GLY A 17 -15.72 1.26 18.87
C GLY A 17 -15.13 2.59 18.40
N GLY A 18 -14.05 2.53 17.62
CA GLY A 18 -13.75 3.58 16.65
C GLY A 18 -14.69 3.36 15.47
N ASN A 19 -15.37 4.40 15.00
CA ASN A 19 -16.54 4.31 14.13
C ASN A 19 -16.28 3.73 12.72
N ASP A 20 -15.03 3.34 12.43
CA ASP A 20 -14.56 2.77 11.16
C ASP A 20 -13.75 1.47 11.37
N GLU A 21 -13.67 0.92 12.59
CA GLU A 21 -12.93 -0.32 12.87
C GLU A 21 -13.76 -1.55 12.48
N ILE A 22 -13.29 -2.31 11.50
CA ILE A 22 -13.94 -3.54 11.01
C ILE A 22 -13.46 -4.75 11.81
N ALA A 23 -12.16 -4.85 12.05
CA ALA A 23 -11.54 -5.94 12.81
C ALA A 23 -10.18 -5.51 13.35
N SER A 24 -9.80 -6.03 14.51
CA SER A 24 -8.44 -5.89 15.05
C SER A 24 -8.09 -7.11 15.89
N GLY A 25 -6.80 -7.34 16.08
CA GLY A 25 -6.33 -8.43 16.93
C GLY A 25 -4.82 -8.52 17.03
N THR A 26 -4.35 -9.42 17.88
CA THR A 26 -2.94 -9.78 18.04
C THR A 26 -2.69 -11.20 17.58
N PHE A 27 -1.45 -11.50 17.19
CA PHE A 27 -1.01 -12.82 16.77
C PHE A 27 0.42 -13.08 17.26
N ASP A 28 0.75 -14.36 17.46
CA ASP A 28 2.12 -14.80 17.73
C ASP A 28 2.88 -14.86 16.40
N ASP A 29 4.08 -14.28 16.33
CA ASP A 29 4.89 -14.25 15.10
C ASP A 29 5.67 -15.55 14.83
N GLY A 30 5.64 -16.50 15.76
CA GLY A 30 6.33 -17.78 15.67
C GLY A 30 7.82 -17.74 16.07
N GLU A 31 8.37 -16.57 16.35
CA GLU A 31 9.74 -16.35 16.83
C GLU A 31 9.79 -15.90 18.31
N GLY A 32 8.63 -15.88 18.96
CA GLY A 32 8.47 -15.50 20.36
C GLY A 32 8.15 -14.02 20.57
N GLY A 33 7.82 -13.28 19.51
CA GLY A 33 7.25 -11.95 19.56
C GLY A 33 5.74 -11.94 19.29
N GLU A 34 5.12 -10.79 19.53
CA GLU A 34 3.70 -10.55 19.25
C GLU A 34 3.55 -9.50 18.15
N GLY A 35 2.74 -9.83 17.14
CA GLY A 35 2.24 -8.92 16.12
C GLY A 35 0.82 -8.46 16.40
N SER A 36 0.40 -7.40 15.71
CA SER A 36 -0.98 -6.91 15.71
C SER A 36 -1.44 -6.59 14.31
N TYR A 37 -2.75 -6.68 14.09
CA TYR A 37 -3.39 -6.21 12.87
C TYR A 37 -4.61 -5.35 13.22
N SER A 38 -4.90 -4.38 12.35
CA SER A 38 -6.09 -3.55 12.41
C SER A 38 -6.62 -3.33 11.00
N VAL A 39 -7.92 -3.55 10.82
CA VAL A 39 -8.66 -3.30 9.59
C VAL A 39 -9.65 -2.19 9.87
N THR A 40 -9.51 -1.07 9.17
CA THR A 40 -10.41 0.08 9.26
C THR A 40 -10.97 0.44 7.89
N GLY A 41 -12.25 0.79 7.81
CA GLY A 41 -12.89 1.13 6.55
C GLY A 41 -14.39 0.96 6.53
N ASP A 42 -14.91 1.07 5.33
CA ASP A 42 -16.31 0.97 4.94
C ASP A 42 -16.41 0.14 3.64
N GLU A 43 -17.59 0.09 3.01
CA GLU A 43 -17.80 -0.68 1.79
C GLU A 43 -17.02 -0.15 0.57
N GLU A 44 -16.59 1.11 0.58
CA GLU A 44 -15.91 1.79 -0.54
C GLU A 44 -14.40 1.93 -0.31
N SER A 45 -13.96 2.05 0.95
CA SER A 45 -12.56 2.25 1.30
C SER A 45 -12.15 1.36 2.47
N THR A 46 -11.04 0.65 2.32
CA THR A 46 -10.51 -0.22 3.37
C THR A 46 -9.04 0.00 3.57
N GLU A 47 -8.60 -0.22 4.79
CA GLU A 47 -7.21 -0.10 5.19
C GLU A 47 -6.90 -1.19 6.20
N THR A 48 -5.81 -1.90 5.97
CA THR A 48 -5.29 -2.94 6.84
C THR A 48 -3.88 -2.56 7.24
N VAL A 49 -3.63 -2.47 8.53
CA VAL A 49 -2.31 -2.22 9.11
C VAL A 49 -1.90 -3.46 9.88
N ILE A 50 -0.72 -3.98 9.59
CA ILE A 50 -0.10 -5.12 10.26
C ILE A 50 1.21 -4.62 10.86
N LYS A 51 1.42 -4.82 12.16
CA LYS A 51 2.64 -4.43 12.88
C LYS A 51 3.23 -5.65 13.54
N SER A 52 4.53 -5.85 13.40
CA SER A 52 5.32 -6.83 14.15
C SER A 52 6.61 -6.17 14.67
N ALA A 53 7.44 -6.93 15.37
CA ALA A 53 8.77 -6.47 15.78
C ALA A 53 9.66 -6.11 14.56
N ASP A 54 9.41 -6.72 13.40
CA ASP A 54 10.20 -6.53 12.18
C ASP A 54 9.78 -5.32 11.36
N GLY A 55 8.59 -4.75 11.61
CA GLY A 55 8.09 -3.63 10.83
C GLY A 55 6.57 -3.46 10.80
N GLU A 56 6.14 -2.52 9.97
CA GLU A 56 4.75 -2.17 9.72
C GLU A 56 4.44 -2.29 8.22
N VAL A 57 3.38 -3.03 7.89
CA VAL A 57 2.81 -3.12 6.55
C VAL A 57 1.41 -2.55 6.58
N ARG A 58 1.10 -1.71 5.60
CA ARG A 58 -0.18 -1.03 5.45
C ARG A 58 -0.69 -1.28 4.04
N ILE A 59 -1.90 -1.78 3.92
CA ILE A 59 -2.58 -2.07 2.66
C ILE A 59 -3.83 -1.23 2.66
N ALA A 60 -4.04 -0.40 1.63
CA ALA A 60 -5.23 0.43 1.54
C ALA A 60 -5.85 0.37 0.14
N SER A 61 -7.17 0.51 0.10
CA SER A 61 -8.02 0.41 -1.10
C SER A 61 -8.91 1.66 -1.20
N GLY A 62 -9.31 2.01 -2.43
CA GLY A 62 -10.19 3.15 -2.67
C GLY A 62 -9.55 4.49 -2.28
N SER A 63 -10.32 5.40 -1.69
CA SER A 63 -9.84 6.74 -1.31
C SER A 63 -8.69 6.73 -0.31
N LYS A 64 -8.63 5.73 0.58
CA LYS A 64 -7.55 5.57 1.56
C LYS A 64 -6.21 5.24 0.91
N ALA A 65 -6.21 4.65 -0.29
CA ALA A 65 -5.01 4.30 -1.04
C ALA A 65 -4.21 5.50 -1.57
N LEU A 66 -4.81 6.70 -1.53
CA LEU A 66 -4.23 7.94 -2.06
C LEU A 66 -3.32 8.67 -1.06
N GLN A 67 -3.34 8.27 0.21
CA GLN A 67 -2.67 9.03 1.28
C GLN A 67 -1.16 8.81 1.32
N ASP A 68 -0.66 7.67 0.80
CA ASP A 68 0.72 7.23 0.98
C ASP A 68 1.40 6.86 -0.35
N LEU A 69 1.51 7.82 -1.29
CA LEU A 69 2.21 7.57 -2.56
C LEU A 69 3.75 7.55 -2.37
N PRO A 70 4.47 6.56 -2.91
CA PRO A 70 5.92 6.47 -2.84
C PRO A 70 6.66 7.70 -3.39
N MET A 71 7.79 8.05 -2.76
CA MET A 71 8.73 9.09 -3.21
C MET A 71 8.13 10.48 -3.49
N GLY A 72 6.91 10.75 -2.99
CA GLY A 72 6.18 11.96 -3.32
C GLY A 72 5.89 12.11 -4.82
N ILE A 73 5.86 11.00 -5.55
CA ILE A 73 5.38 10.96 -6.94
C ILE A 73 3.87 11.17 -6.92
N LYS A 74 3.37 11.95 -7.88
CA LYS A 74 1.93 12.17 -8.01
C LYS A 74 1.26 10.97 -8.67
N LEU A 75 0.02 10.71 -8.24
CA LEU A 75 -0.84 9.79 -8.96
C LEU A 75 -1.18 10.35 -10.35
N TYR A 76 -1.31 9.47 -11.33
CA TYR A 76 -1.73 9.84 -12.66
C TYR A 76 -3.13 10.48 -12.64
N PRO A 77 -3.37 11.59 -13.36
CA PRO A 77 -4.67 12.24 -13.40
C PRO A 77 -5.76 11.30 -13.91
N GLY A 78 -6.88 11.18 -13.18
CA GLY A 78 -7.97 10.29 -13.58
C GLY A 78 -7.72 8.80 -13.32
N ALA A 79 -6.66 8.45 -12.60
CA ALA A 79 -6.41 7.08 -12.15
C ALA A 79 -7.53 6.56 -11.25
N ASN A 80 -8.01 5.36 -11.55
CA ASN A 80 -8.85 4.58 -10.65
C ASN A 80 -7.96 3.68 -9.79
N VAL A 81 -7.71 4.07 -8.55
CA VAL A 81 -6.82 3.31 -7.65
C VAL A 81 -7.54 2.07 -7.16
N GLU A 82 -6.99 0.91 -7.52
CA GLU A 82 -7.50 -0.39 -7.11
C GLU A 82 -6.95 -0.74 -5.73
N SER A 83 -5.64 -0.55 -5.53
CA SER A 83 -4.97 -0.85 -4.27
C SER A 83 -3.67 -0.07 -4.10
N SER A 84 -3.26 0.05 -2.84
CA SER A 84 -1.95 0.52 -2.43
C SER A 84 -1.44 -0.34 -1.29
N MET A 85 -0.13 -0.48 -1.20
CA MET A 85 0.54 -1.16 -0.12
C MET A 85 1.80 -0.39 0.21
N THR A 86 2.03 -0.08 1.47
CA THR A 86 3.29 0.47 1.97
C THR A 86 3.82 -0.47 3.04
N GLY A 87 5.13 -0.64 3.09
CA GLY A 87 5.81 -1.50 4.04
C GLY A 87 7.08 -0.82 4.52
N MET A 88 7.30 -0.84 5.81
CA MET A 88 8.51 -0.39 6.46
C MET A 88 9.01 -1.53 7.35
N ALA A 89 10.18 -2.07 7.05
CA ALA A 89 10.82 -3.09 7.87
C ALA A 89 12.26 -2.70 8.20
N ASP A 90 12.84 -3.35 9.22
CA ASP A 90 14.25 -3.21 9.59
C ASP A 90 15.15 -3.70 8.44
N GLY A 91 15.44 -2.80 7.49
CA GLY A 91 16.10 -3.16 6.25
C GLY A 91 15.67 -2.36 5.02
N GLY A 92 14.57 -1.61 5.09
CA GLY A 92 14.13 -0.75 3.99
C GLY A 92 12.63 -0.49 4.00
N SER A 93 12.23 0.56 3.30
CA SER A 93 10.84 0.88 3.04
C SER A 93 10.50 0.63 1.57
N GLY A 94 9.28 0.18 1.31
CA GLY A 94 8.73 0.03 -0.03
C GLY A 94 7.26 0.43 -0.08
N ALA A 95 6.82 0.91 -1.22
CA ALA A 95 5.42 1.20 -1.48
C ALA A 95 5.06 0.81 -2.91
N MET A 96 3.87 0.26 -3.06
CA MET A 96 3.29 -0.24 -4.28
C MET A 96 1.90 0.37 -4.44
N VAL A 97 1.57 0.85 -5.63
CA VAL A 97 0.26 1.39 -5.98
C VAL A 97 -0.17 0.75 -7.29
N VAL A 98 -1.38 0.23 -7.32
CA VAL A 98 -1.99 -0.35 -8.51
C VAL A 98 -3.24 0.45 -8.85
N PHE A 99 -3.30 0.95 -10.07
CA PHE A 99 -4.45 1.69 -10.55
C PHE A 99 -4.74 1.36 -12.01
N SER A 100 -5.95 1.64 -12.45
CA SER A 100 -6.35 1.53 -13.85
C SER A 100 -6.64 2.91 -14.46
N THR A 101 -6.42 3.04 -15.77
CA THR A 101 -6.80 4.22 -16.56
C THR A 101 -7.28 3.82 -17.95
N SER A 102 -8.11 4.66 -18.56
CA SER A 102 -8.54 4.54 -19.95
C SER A 102 -7.53 5.14 -20.94
N ASP A 103 -6.52 5.85 -20.46
CA ASP A 103 -5.51 6.51 -21.29
C ASP A 103 -4.48 5.50 -21.83
N SER A 104 -3.69 5.93 -22.81
CA SER A 104 -2.71 5.04 -23.44
C SER A 104 -1.50 4.78 -22.54
N GLN A 105 -0.84 3.64 -22.74
CA GLN A 105 0.39 3.30 -22.02
C GLN A 105 1.48 4.36 -22.23
N GLU A 106 1.52 4.97 -23.42
CA GLU A 106 2.50 5.99 -23.78
C GLU A 106 2.27 7.28 -22.98
N ASP A 107 1.02 7.72 -22.86
CA ASP A 107 0.66 8.90 -22.06
C ASP A 107 1.00 8.72 -20.58
N VAL A 108 0.74 7.52 -20.04
CA VAL A 108 1.09 7.16 -18.66
C VAL A 108 2.60 7.20 -18.44
N ILE A 109 3.36 6.52 -19.29
CA ILE A 109 4.82 6.44 -19.17
C ILE A 109 5.47 7.82 -19.34
N ASP A 110 4.98 8.63 -20.27
CA ASP A 110 5.49 10.00 -20.49
C ASP A 110 5.19 10.93 -19.32
N PHE A 111 4.04 10.78 -18.65
CA PHE A 111 3.74 11.48 -17.42
C PHE A 111 4.74 11.12 -16.32
N TYR A 112 4.95 9.84 -16.06
CA TYR A 112 5.85 9.39 -15.00
C TYR A 112 7.32 9.68 -15.32
N ARG A 113 7.73 9.65 -16.58
CA ARG A 113 9.06 10.09 -17.01
C ARG A 113 9.33 11.53 -16.56
N LYS A 114 8.39 12.44 -16.81
CA LYS A 114 8.49 13.85 -16.40
C LYS A 114 8.49 14.01 -14.89
N GLU A 115 7.65 13.27 -14.17
CA GLU A 115 7.62 13.32 -12.69
C GLU A 115 8.92 12.76 -12.08
N MET A 116 9.50 11.70 -12.67
CA MET A 116 10.81 11.16 -12.27
C MET A 116 11.94 12.18 -12.49
N GLU A 117 11.98 12.81 -13.66
CA GLU A 117 12.96 13.86 -13.98
C GLU A 117 12.82 15.05 -13.02
N ALA A 118 11.59 15.48 -12.73
CA ALA A 118 11.31 16.56 -11.78
C ALA A 118 11.69 16.23 -10.32
N LYS A 119 11.93 14.96 -10.02
CA LYS A 119 12.33 14.44 -8.71
C LYS A 119 13.81 14.04 -8.64
N ASP A 120 14.58 14.36 -9.68
CA ASP A 120 16.00 13.98 -9.83
C ASP A 120 16.22 12.45 -9.84
N ILE A 121 15.21 11.68 -10.25
CA ILE A 121 15.31 10.23 -10.38
C ILE A 121 15.83 9.92 -11.78
N LYS A 122 16.97 9.24 -11.85
CA LYS A 122 17.56 8.87 -13.14
C LYS A 122 16.93 7.59 -13.65
N ILE A 123 16.30 7.65 -14.82
CA ILE A 123 15.80 6.46 -15.50
C ILE A 123 17.01 5.64 -15.96
N ALA A 124 17.10 4.42 -15.45
CA ALA A 124 18.16 3.47 -15.75
C ALA A 124 17.67 2.33 -16.65
N THR A 125 16.38 2.00 -16.56
CA THR A 125 15.77 0.89 -17.29
C THR A 125 14.53 1.36 -18.03
N GLU A 126 14.38 0.94 -19.27
CA GLU A 126 13.16 1.13 -20.06
C GLU A 126 12.89 -0.13 -20.87
N VAL A 127 11.66 -0.64 -20.77
CA VAL A 127 11.21 -1.83 -21.48
C VAL A 127 9.91 -1.51 -22.20
N LYS A 128 9.85 -1.81 -23.50
CA LYS A 128 8.64 -1.73 -24.32
C LYS A 128 8.45 -3.07 -25.02
N ALA A 129 7.46 -3.84 -24.61
CA ALA A 129 7.22 -5.19 -25.09
C ALA A 129 5.72 -5.42 -25.29
N GLY A 130 5.26 -5.25 -26.53
CA GLY A 130 3.85 -5.47 -26.92
C GLY A 130 2.89 -4.66 -26.07
N ASP A 131 2.16 -5.37 -25.21
CA ASP A 131 1.15 -4.82 -24.30
C ASP A 131 1.70 -4.39 -22.95
N MET A 132 3.02 -4.32 -22.78
CA MET A 132 3.67 -3.84 -21.55
C MET A 132 4.69 -2.74 -21.86
N GLN A 133 4.64 -1.66 -21.09
CA GLN A 133 5.70 -0.66 -21.01
C GLN A 133 6.15 -0.51 -19.57
N MET A 134 7.45 -0.33 -19.35
CA MET A 134 8.01 -0.16 -18.01
C MET A 134 9.17 0.82 -18.05
N ILE A 135 9.22 1.72 -17.06
CA ILE A 135 10.37 2.55 -16.77
C ILE A 135 10.82 2.30 -15.33
N GLY A 136 12.12 2.19 -15.14
CA GLY A 136 12.74 1.98 -13.84
C GLY A 136 13.88 2.97 -13.65
N GLY A 137 14.01 3.51 -12.45
CA GLY A 137 15.04 4.46 -12.11
C GLY A 137 15.45 4.41 -10.66
N GLU A 138 16.51 5.12 -10.34
CA GLU A 138 17.04 5.21 -8.99
C GLU A 138 17.40 6.66 -8.68
N ARG A 139 17.16 7.07 -7.45
CA ARG A 139 17.56 8.35 -6.90
C ARG A 139 18.95 8.22 -6.27
N GLY A 140 19.66 9.34 -6.13
CA GLY A 140 21.06 9.34 -5.66
C GLY A 140 21.29 8.80 -4.24
N ASP A 141 20.23 8.60 -3.47
CA ASP A 141 20.22 7.99 -2.13
C ASP A 141 20.01 6.47 -2.15
N GLY A 142 19.84 5.86 -3.32
CA GLY A 142 19.63 4.41 -3.48
C GLY A 142 18.16 3.99 -3.45
N GLU A 143 17.22 4.94 -3.41
CA GLU A 143 15.79 4.65 -3.54
C GLU A 143 15.44 4.40 -5.02
N GLY A 144 14.92 3.21 -5.30
CA GLY A 144 14.54 2.77 -6.63
C GLY A 144 13.05 2.90 -6.88
N VAL A 145 12.67 3.15 -8.13
CA VAL A 145 11.27 3.13 -8.57
C VAL A 145 11.13 2.40 -9.88
N ASN A 146 10.01 1.69 -10.00
CA ASN A 146 9.60 0.98 -11.20
C ASN A 146 8.14 1.30 -11.45
N ILE A 147 7.85 1.77 -12.65
CA ILE A 147 6.50 2.02 -13.13
C ILE A 147 6.28 1.11 -14.31
N SER A 148 5.28 0.23 -14.23
CA SER A 148 4.84 -0.60 -15.33
C SER A 148 3.41 -0.26 -15.73
N ALA A 149 3.16 -0.14 -17.01
CA ALA A 149 1.86 0.09 -17.62
C ALA A 149 1.57 -1.08 -18.56
N THR A 150 0.55 -1.88 -18.26
CA THR A 150 0.17 -3.08 -19.00
C THR A 150 -1.26 -2.92 -19.50
N LYS A 151 -1.51 -3.19 -20.79
CA LYS A 151 -2.88 -3.26 -21.30
C LYS A 151 -3.55 -4.51 -20.78
N ASP A 152 -4.75 -4.37 -20.25
CA ASP A 152 -5.61 -5.50 -19.95
C ASP A 152 -6.35 -5.98 -21.22
N GLY A 153 -7.06 -7.11 -21.08
CA GLY A 153 -7.85 -7.69 -22.18
C GLY A 153 -9.07 -6.87 -22.60
N GLU A 154 -9.44 -5.83 -21.84
CA GLU A 154 -10.56 -4.93 -22.10
C GLU A 154 -10.11 -3.60 -22.72
N GLY A 155 -8.80 -3.42 -22.94
CA GLY A 155 -8.20 -2.23 -23.54
C GLY A 155 -7.93 -1.10 -22.55
N LYS A 156 -8.11 -1.30 -21.25
CA LYS A 156 -7.65 -0.37 -20.22
C LYS A 156 -6.19 -0.62 -19.92
N VAL A 157 -5.54 0.37 -19.32
CA VAL A 157 -4.15 0.27 -18.88
C VAL A 157 -4.13 0.11 -17.37
N MET A 158 -3.61 -1.03 -16.92
CA MET A 158 -3.27 -1.27 -15.53
C MET A 158 -1.85 -0.77 -15.28
N VAL A 159 -1.71 0.09 -14.29
CA VAL A 159 -0.44 0.69 -13.91
C VAL A 159 -0.06 0.20 -12.53
N THR A 160 1.14 -0.35 -12.42
CA THR A 160 1.75 -0.72 -11.16
C THR A 160 2.96 0.18 -10.94
N LEU A 161 2.90 0.96 -9.86
CA LEU A 161 4.00 1.80 -9.42
C LEU A 161 4.58 1.17 -8.16
N PHE A 162 5.87 0.89 -8.18
CA PHE A 162 6.61 0.38 -7.03
C PHE A 162 7.78 1.31 -6.76
N ALA A 163 7.95 1.79 -5.53
CA ALA A 163 9.20 2.41 -5.10
C ALA A 163 9.68 1.79 -3.80
N GLY A 164 10.98 1.79 -3.58
CA GLY A 164 11.54 1.36 -2.32
C GLY A 164 13.04 1.60 -2.22
N SER A 165 13.50 1.71 -0.99
CA SER A 165 14.91 1.85 -0.65
C SER A 165 15.55 0.48 -0.51
N LYS A 166 16.73 0.29 -1.12
CA LYS A 166 17.59 -0.84 -0.80
C LYS A 166 18.51 -0.43 0.36
N ASN A 167 18.55 -1.21 1.44
CA ASN A 167 19.62 -1.06 2.46
C ASN A 167 21.00 -1.33 1.85
#